data_AF-A0A0U3ARX7-F1
#
_entry.id   AF-A0A0U3ARX7-F1
#
_cell.length_a   1.000
_cell.length_b   1.000
_cell.length_c   1.000
_cell.angle_alpha   90.00
_cell.angle_beta   90.00
_cell.angle_gamma   90.00
#
_symmetry.space_group_name_H-M   'P 1'
#
loop_
_entity.id
_entity.type
_entity.pdbx_description
1 polymer ?
#
loop_
_entity_poly.entity_id
_entity_poly.type
_entity_poly.pdbx_seq_one_letter_code
_entity_poly.pdbx_strand_id
1 'polypeptide(L)'
;DTDYKIDHDNFSSSPNRNQSNGLLQMTRYVDQYNLYYSGIRVDGTAVIKKKKNGVYTTLAQKQIFPGTYSIAGNTNLLPHNAWISLRTETVTNSDGSVSIRLYVKKPGETSFTKVLEAKDTSNPILNAGYIGLRTDFMDVEFDNFKATKI
;
A
#
# COMPACT_ATOMS: atom_id res chain seq x y z
N ASP A 1 0.34 6.78 -9.57
CA ASP A 1 1.66 7.07 -8.96
C ASP A 1 1.50 8.12 -7.91
N THR A 2 2.31 8.07 -6.86
CA THR A 2 2.35 9.08 -5.80
C THR A 2 3.70 9.02 -5.13
N ASP A 3 4.27 10.18 -4.85
CA ASP A 3 5.45 10.35 -4.02
C ASP A 3 5.01 10.60 -2.58
N TYR A 4 5.67 9.95 -1.63
CA TYR A 4 5.43 10.08 -0.21
C TYR A 4 6.75 10.45 0.47
N LYS A 5 6.68 11.33 1.46
CA LYS A 5 7.80 11.62 2.36
C LYS A 5 7.27 11.61 3.78
N ILE A 6 7.82 10.72 4.60
CA ILE A 6 7.47 10.63 6.02
C ILE A 6 8.28 11.67 6.77
N ASP A 7 7.60 12.64 7.39
CA ASP A 7 8.24 13.70 8.16
C ASP A 7 8.34 13.30 9.64
N HIS A 8 7.28 12.66 10.16
CA HIS A 8 7.20 12.28 11.56
C HIS A 8 6.39 11.00 11.79
N ASP A 9 6.80 10.20 12.77
CA ASP A 9 6.01 9.07 13.28
C ASP A 9 5.15 9.51 14.47
N ASN A 10 3.84 9.26 14.39
CA ASN A 10 2.90 9.57 15.47
C ASN A 10 2.78 8.38 16.43
N PHE A 11 3.79 8.23 17.27
CA PHE A 11 3.87 7.17 18.26
C PHE A 11 2.83 7.33 19.39
N SER A 12 1.83 6.44 19.40
CA SER A 12 0.78 6.39 20.44
C SER A 12 0.60 4.99 21.05
N SER A 13 -0.18 4.91 22.12
CA SER A 13 -0.63 3.65 22.76
C SER A 13 -1.86 3.02 22.08
N SER A 14 -2.31 3.56 20.95
CA SER A 14 -3.48 3.06 20.25
C SER A 14 -3.29 1.59 19.84
N PRO A 15 -4.28 0.70 20.07
CA PRO A 15 -4.20 -0.69 19.62
C PRO A 15 -4.16 -0.82 18.09
N ASN A 16 -4.54 0.24 17.37
CA ASN A 16 -4.47 0.30 15.91
C ASN A 16 -3.07 0.64 15.39
N ARG A 17 -2.14 1.02 16.28
CA ARG A 17 -0.74 1.27 15.93
C ARG A 17 0.03 -0.05 15.94
N ASN A 18 0.25 -0.64 14.78
CA ASN A 18 0.83 -1.97 14.62
C ASN A 18 1.59 -2.13 13.28
N GLN A 19 2.16 -3.30 13.04
CA GLN A 19 2.98 -3.62 11.87
C GLN A 19 2.26 -3.44 10.53
N SER A 20 0.92 -3.38 10.53
CA SER A 20 0.13 -3.23 9.31
C SER A 20 -0.06 -1.77 8.86
N ASN A 21 0.33 -0.79 9.66
CA ASN A 21 0.31 0.62 9.28
C ASN A 21 1.30 0.91 8.16
N GLY A 22 1.10 1.96 7.37
CA GLY A 22 2.02 2.26 6.28
C GLY A 22 1.55 3.34 5.32
N LEU A 23 2.15 3.31 4.14
CA LEU A 23 1.81 4.15 2.98
C LEU A 23 1.04 3.27 1.99
N LEU A 24 -0.25 3.53 1.81
CA LEU A 24 -1.16 2.66 1.09
C LEU A 24 -1.92 3.42 0.00
N GLN A 25 -2.10 2.74 -1.14
CA GLN A 25 -2.94 3.17 -2.25
C GLN A 25 -4.18 2.28 -2.28
N MET A 26 -5.34 2.93 -2.40
CA MET A 26 -6.63 2.28 -2.55
C MET A 26 -7.02 2.27 -4.02
N THR A 27 -7.44 1.11 -4.53
CA THR A 27 -8.03 0.98 -5.86
C THR A 27 -9.37 0.24 -5.77
N ARG A 28 -10.27 0.57 -6.69
CA ARG A 28 -11.67 0.09 -6.68
C ARG A 28 -12.34 0.30 -5.33
N TYR A 29 -12.12 1.47 -4.73
CA TYR A 29 -12.82 1.85 -3.52
C TYR A 29 -14.30 2.07 -3.85
N VAL A 30 -15.13 1.09 -3.53
CA VAL A 30 -16.59 1.20 -3.67
C VAL A 30 -17.16 1.81 -2.41
N ASP A 31 -16.71 1.30 -1.26
CA ASP A 31 -17.09 1.75 0.08
C ASP A 31 -16.04 1.30 1.10
N GLN A 32 -16.28 1.58 2.39
CA GLN A 32 -15.39 1.20 3.50
C GLN A 32 -15.22 -0.31 3.72
N TYR A 33 -16.02 -1.14 3.05
CA TYR A 33 -16.04 -2.60 3.14
C TYR A 33 -15.49 -3.30 1.89
N ASN A 34 -15.35 -2.58 0.78
CA ASN A 34 -15.07 -3.12 -0.55
C ASN A 34 -14.01 -2.30 -1.29
N LEU A 35 -12.76 -2.78 -1.25
CA LEU A 35 -11.64 -2.20 -1.99
C LEU A 35 -10.40 -3.11 -2.04
N TYR A 36 -9.44 -2.74 -2.87
CA TYR A 36 -8.06 -3.21 -2.78
C TYR A 36 -7.18 -2.16 -2.08
N TYR A 37 -6.19 -2.65 -1.33
CA TYR A 37 -5.08 -1.86 -0.79
C TYR A 37 -3.76 -2.43 -1.27
N SER A 38 -2.85 -1.57 -1.69
CA SER A 38 -1.47 -1.94 -2.00
C SER A 38 -0.53 -0.86 -1.52
N GLY A 39 0.63 -1.27 -1.01
CA GLY A 39 1.62 -0.32 -0.54
C GLY A 39 2.67 -0.96 0.34
N ILE A 40 3.32 -0.13 1.15
CA ILE A 40 4.44 -0.51 2.01
C ILE A 40 4.09 -0.22 3.46
N ARG A 41 4.45 -1.15 4.35
CA ARG A 41 4.10 -1.10 5.77
C ARG A 41 5.31 -0.71 6.60
N VAL A 42 5.06 -0.20 7.80
CA VAL A 42 6.09 0.20 8.78
C VAL A 42 6.99 -0.96 9.21
N ASP A 43 6.58 -2.20 8.98
CA ASP A 43 7.40 -3.40 9.14
C ASP A 43 8.30 -3.72 7.94
N GLY A 44 8.41 -2.82 6.98
CA GLY A 44 9.24 -2.96 5.79
C GLY A 44 8.65 -3.88 4.72
N THR A 45 7.40 -4.34 4.89
CA THR A 45 6.75 -5.27 3.96
C THR A 45 5.93 -4.52 2.91
N ALA A 46 6.16 -4.86 1.64
CA ALA A 46 5.22 -4.57 0.56
C ALA A 46 4.03 -5.53 0.65
N VAL A 47 2.81 -5.02 0.46
CA VAL A 47 1.59 -5.81 0.59
C VAL A 47 0.58 -5.48 -0.50
N ILE A 48 -0.19 -6.50 -0.89
CA ILE A 48 -1.46 -6.35 -1.61
C ILE A 48 -2.53 -7.06 -0.77
N LYS A 49 -3.57 -6.33 -0.39
CA LYS A 49 -4.75 -6.84 0.34
C LYS A 49 -6.02 -6.53 -0.42
N LYS A 50 -7.03 -7.36 -0.22
CA LYS A 50 -8.43 -7.07 -0.52
C LYS A 50 -9.18 -6.87 0.78
N LYS A 51 -10.12 -5.93 0.81
CA LYS A 51 -11.21 -5.90 1.77
C LYS A 51 -12.50 -6.12 1.00
N LYS A 52 -13.22 -7.20 1.30
CA LYS A 52 -14.50 -7.52 0.65
C LYS A 52 -15.52 -7.82 1.72
N ASN A 53 -16.68 -7.15 1.68
CA ASN A 53 -17.72 -7.26 2.70
C ASN A 53 -17.16 -7.12 4.14
N GLY A 54 -16.18 -6.23 4.32
CA GLY A 54 -15.56 -5.97 5.62
C GLY A 54 -14.41 -6.90 5.98
N VAL A 55 -14.20 -8.01 5.27
CA VAL A 55 -13.16 -9.00 5.57
C VAL A 55 -11.89 -8.69 4.81
N TYR A 56 -10.77 -8.64 5.53
CA TYR A 56 -9.44 -8.46 4.94
C TYR A 56 -8.84 -9.80 4.51
N THR A 57 -8.28 -9.83 3.31
CA THR A 57 -7.51 -10.96 2.77
C THR A 57 -6.19 -10.45 2.23
N THR A 58 -5.07 -10.98 2.71
CA THR A 58 -3.76 -10.71 2.12
C THR A 58 -3.62 -11.56 0.86
N LEU A 59 -3.42 -10.91 -0.29
CA LEU A 59 -3.27 -11.58 -1.59
C LEU A 59 -1.80 -11.87 -1.90
N ALA A 60 -0.91 -10.96 -1.51
CA ALA A 60 0.53 -11.13 -1.60
C ALA A 60 1.23 -10.24 -0.57
N GLN A 61 2.42 -10.66 -0.14
CA GLN A 61 3.31 -9.81 0.66
C GLN A 61 4.77 -10.22 0.50
N LYS A 62 5.69 -9.27 0.66
CA LYS A 62 7.14 -9.50 0.60
C LYS A 62 7.88 -8.43 1.40
N GLN A 63 8.87 -8.81 2.22
CA GLN A 63 9.74 -7.85 2.88
C GLN A 63 10.65 -7.17 1.85
N ILE A 64 10.66 -5.84 1.83
CA ILE A 64 11.47 -5.03 0.89
C ILE A 64 12.37 -4.00 1.56
N PHE A 65 12.14 -3.72 2.85
CA PHE A 65 13.07 -3.02 3.74
C PHE A 65 13.49 -4.00 4.86
N PRO A 66 14.81 -4.25 5.02
CA PRO A 66 15.31 -5.17 6.03
C PRO A 66 15.13 -4.59 7.43
N GLY A 67 15.11 -5.48 8.43
CA GLY A 67 15.00 -5.11 9.85
C GLY A 67 13.91 -5.88 10.56
N THR A 68 13.74 -5.57 11.85
CA THR A 68 12.74 -6.19 12.73
C THR A 68 11.89 -5.10 13.34
N TYR A 69 10.58 -5.14 13.05
CA TYR A 69 9.61 -4.22 13.62
C TYR A 69 9.36 -4.52 15.11
N SER A 70 9.26 -3.48 15.93
CA SER A 70 8.84 -3.56 17.32
C SER A 70 7.98 -2.36 17.70
N ILE A 71 6.81 -2.62 18.30
CA ILE A 71 5.95 -1.57 18.87
C ILE A 71 6.66 -0.90 20.05
N ALA A 72 7.22 -1.70 20.97
CA ALA A 72 7.92 -1.21 22.15
C ALA A 72 9.19 -0.43 21.79
N GLY A 73 9.85 -0.83 20.70
CA GLY A 73 11.01 -0.13 20.16
C GLY A 73 10.68 1.10 19.31
N ASN A 74 9.39 1.47 19.17
CA ASN A 74 8.95 2.55 18.29
C ASN A 74 9.58 2.45 16.87
N THR A 75 9.54 1.25 16.29
CA THR A 75 10.22 1.00 15.03
C THR A 75 9.32 1.34 13.84
N ASN A 76 9.86 2.10 12.90
CA ASN A 76 9.36 2.21 11.52
C ASN A 76 10.55 1.94 10.59
N LEU A 77 10.44 0.89 9.76
CA LEU A 77 11.50 0.47 8.84
C LEU A 77 11.46 1.23 7.51
N LEU A 78 10.48 2.12 7.31
CA LEU A 78 10.40 2.96 6.13
C LEU A 78 11.36 4.16 6.24
N PRO A 79 11.95 4.64 5.13
CA PRO A 79 12.79 5.83 5.16
C PRO A 79 12.01 7.10 5.53
N HIS A 80 12.60 7.95 6.38
CA HIS A 80 12.10 9.28 6.72
C HIS A 80 12.86 10.39 5.99
N ASN A 81 12.24 11.55 5.83
CA ASN A 81 12.81 12.74 5.20
C ASN A 81 13.37 12.48 3.79
N ALA A 82 12.87 11.45 3.12
CA ALA A 82 13.27 11.05 1.78
C ALA A 82 12.04 10.60 0.99
N TRP A 83 11.99 10.99 -0.29
CA TRP A 83 10.90 10.63 -1.17
C TRP A 83 10.94 9.14 -1.54
N ILE A 84 9.81 8.47 -1.35
CA ILE A 84 9.52 7.14 -1.87
C ILE A 84 8.30 7.21 -2.78
N SER A 85 8.39 6.63 -3.97
CA SER A 85 7.26 6.62 -4.90
C SER A 85 6.59 5.26 -4.95
N LEU A 86 5.26 5.24 -4.90
CA LEU A 86 4.46 4.04 -5.11
C LEU A 86 3.62 4.17 -6.39
N ARG A 87 3.58 3.08 -7.16
CA ARG A 87 2.65 2.91 -8.27
C ARG A 87 1.89 1.61 -8.10
N THR A 88 0.58 1.69 -8.19
CA THR A 88 -0.31 0.52 -8.22
C THR A 88 -0.99 0.44 -9.57
N GLU A 89 -0.94 -0.73 -10.18
CA GLU A 89 -1.76 -1.08 -11.34
C GLU A 89 -2.84 -2.08 -10.91
N THR A 90 -4.06 -1.92 -11.41
CA THR A 90 -5.18 -2.84 -11.13
C THR A 90 -5.94 -3.11 -12.42
N VAL A 91 -5.86 -4.33 -12.94
CA VAL A 91 -6.38 -4.71 -14.27
C VAL A 91 -7.41 -5.82 -14.11
N THR A 92 -8.58 -5.68 -14.74
CA THR A 92 -9.50 -6.82 -14.93
C THR A 92 -8.99 -7.63 -16.11
N ASN A 93 -8.72 -8.91 -15.90
CA ASN A 93 -8.31 -9.83 -16.94
C ASN A 93 -9.53 -10.35 -17.71
N SER A 94 -9.31 -10.90 -18.91
CA SER A 94 -10.38 -11.46 -19.75
C SER A 94 -11.12 -12.63 -19.11
N ASP A 95 -10.48 -13.33 -18.16
CA ASP A 95 -11.07 -14.44 -17.38
C ASP A 95 -11.89 -13.97 -16.16
N GLY A 96 -12.08 -12.65 -16.00
CA GLY A 96 -12.81 -12.07 -14.87
C GLY A 96 -12.00 -11.99 -13.57
N SER A 97 -10.74 -12.41 -13.55
CA SER A 97 -9.85 -12.18 -12.41
C SER A 97 -9.31 -10.75 -12.40
N VAL A 98 -8.71 -10.34 -11.28
CA VAL A 98 -8.09 -9.02 -11.14
C VAL A 98 -6.60 -9.16 -10.82
N SER A 99 -5.75 -8.60 -11.67
CA SER A 99 -4.31 -8.49 -11.41
C SER A 99 -4.01 -7.16 -10.74
N ILE A 100 -3.32 -7.21 -9.59
CA ILE A 100 -2.80 -6.04 -8.89
C ILE A 100 -1.27 -6.12 -8.86
N ARG A 101 -0.61 -5.04 -9.27
CA ARG A 101 0.86 -4.92 -9.26
C ARG A 101 1.26 -3.71 -8.46
N LEU A 102 2.24 -3.89 -7.58
CA LEU A 102 2.83 -2.81 -6.80
C LEU A 102 4.27 -2.60 -7.26
N TYR A 103 4.56 -1.34 -7.59
CA TYR A 103 5.88 -0.87 -7.94
C TYR A 103 6.33 0.16 -6.93
N VAL A 104 7.62 0.14 -6.61
CA VAL A 104 8.26 1.05 -5.67
C VAL A 104 9.48 1.66 -6.35
N LYS A 105 9.69 2.95 -6.15
CA LYS A 105 10.95 3.64 -6.41
C LYS A 105 11.45 4.17 -5.06
N LYS A 106 12.49 3.54 -4.52
CA LYS A 106 13.07 3.87 -3.22
C LYS A 106 13.88 5.18 -3.31
N PRO A 107 14.23 5.80 -2.17
CA PRO A 107 15.13 6.95 -2.16
C PRO A 107 16.42 6.68 -2.95
N GLY A 108 16.76 7.60 -3.86
CA GLY A 108 17.93 7.50 -4.73
C GLY A 108 17.75 6.63 -5.99
N GLU A 109 16.66 5.90 -6.14
CA GLU A 109 16.35 5.16 -7.37
C GLU A 109 15.74 6.09 -8.42
N THR A 110 16.08 5.89 -9.69
CA THR A 110 15.55 6.69 -10.82
C THR A 110 14.37 6.02 -11.53
N SER A 111 14.12 4.73 -11.28
CA SER A 111 13.10 3.94 -11.95
C SER A 111 12.26 3.12 -10.97
N PHE A 112 11.02 2.82 -11.37
CA PHE A 112 10.14 1.94 -10.60
C PHE A 112 10.54 0.48 -10.75
N THR A 113 10.61 -0.25 -9.64
CA THR A 113 10.76 -1.71 -9.61
C THR A 113 9.45 -2.36 -9.20
N LYS A 114 8.99 -3.37 -9.95
CA LYS A 114 7.85 -4.20 -9.53
C LYS A 114 8.28 -5.05 -8.32
N VAL A 115 7.72 -4.76 -7.15
CA VAL A 115 8.08 -5.47 -5.91
C VAL A 115 7.11 -6.59 -5.57
N LEU A 116 5.88 -6.52 -6.08
CA LEU A 116 4.82 -7.46 -5.73
C LEU A 116 3.75 -7.53 -6.84
N GLU A 117 3.18 -8.71 -7.02
CA GLU A 117 2.05 -8.95 -7.93
C GLU A 117 1.13 -10.00 -7.31
N ALA A 118 -0.18 -9.82 -7.50
CA ALA A 118 -1.20 -10.79 -7.11
C ALA A 118 -2.27 -10.91 -8.21
N LYS A 119 -2.80 -12.11 -8.39
CA LYS A 119 -3.98 -12.38 -9.22
C LYS A 119 -5.13 -12.83 -8.31
N ASP A 120 -6.14 -11.98 -8.17
CA ASP A 120 -7.34 -12.28 -7.38
C ASP A 120 -8.37 -13.00 -8.25
N THR A 121 -8.56 -14.29 -7.97
CA THR A 121 -9.53 -15.15 -8.64
C THR A 121 -10.74 -15.48 -7.75
N SER A 122 -10.67 -15.19 -6.46
CA SER A 122 -11.68 -15.62 -5.49
C SER A 122 -12.55 -14.44 -5.06
N ASN A 123 -13.69 -14.25 -5.74
CA ASN A 123 -14.60 -13.12 -5.55
C ASN A 123 -13.88 -11.75 -5.70
N PRO A 124 -13.38 -11.43 -6.90
CA PRO A 124 -12.72 -10.16 -7.16
C PRO A 124 -13.72 -8.99 -7.14
N ILE A 125 -13.24 -7.79 -6.81
CA ILE A 125 -14.05 -6.56 -6.88
C ILE A 125 -13.99 -6.08 -8.32
N LEU A 126 -15.06 -6.29 -9.10
CA LEU A 126 -15.12 -5.94 -10.52
C LEU A 126 -15.71 -4.56 -10.80
N ASN A 127 -16.45 -4.00 -9.84
CA ASN A 127 -17.02 -2.67 -9.97
C ASN A 127 -15.93 -1.61 -10.13
N ALA A 128 -16.23 -0.60 -10.94
CA ALA A 128 -15.50 0.65 -10.87
C ALA A 128 -15.65 1.24 -9.45
N GLY A 129 -14.66 2.01 -9.03
CA GLY A 129 -14.66 2.68 -7.74
C GLY A 129 -13.62 3.80 -7.74
N TYR A 130 -13.52 4.47 -6.61
CA TYR A 130 -12.56 5.54 -6.42
C TYR A 130 -11.14 4.98 -6.23
N ILE A 131 -10.20 5.90 -6.40
CA ILE A 131 -8.81 5.76 -5.99
C ILE A 131 -8.60 6.61 -4.75
N GLY A 132 -7.64 6.23 -3.92
CA GLY A 132 -7.31 7.06 -2.77
C GLY A 132 -5.98 6.69 -2.15
N LEU A 133 -5.58 7.51 -1.20
CA LEU A 133 -4.37 7.33 -0.42
C LEU A 133 -4.76 7.11 1.03
N ARG A 134 -3.98 6.30 1.74
CA ARG A 134 -4.11 6.11 3.17
C ARG A 134 -2.72 6.06 3.79
N THR A 135 -2.54 6.81 4.85
CA THR A 135 -1.40 6.72 5.75
C THR A 135 -1.90 6.45 7.16
N ASP A 136 -1.08 5.83 7.99
CA ASP A 136 -1.47 5.44 9.34
C ASP A 136 -0.35 5.83 10.32
N PHE A 137 -0.69 6.59 11.38
CA PHE A 137 0.23 6.96 12.47
C PHE A 137 1.53 7.66 12.00
N MET A 138 1.47 8.47 10.95
CA MET A 138 2.59 9.26 10.44
C MET A 138 2.10 10.60 9.91
N ASP A 139 2.92 11.64 10.05
CA ASP A 139 2.80 12.86 9.28
C ASP A 139 3.53 12.65 7.95
N VAL A 140 2.81 12.84 6.84
CA VAL A 140 3.29 12.48 5.51
C VAL A 140 2.95 13.59 4.53
N GLU A 141 3.96 14.05 3.82
CA GLU A 141 3.82 14.86 2.61
C GLU A 141 3.56 13.96 1.39
N PHE A 142 2.70 14.43 0.49
CA PHE A 142 2.40 13.77 -0.78
C PHE A 142 2.71 14.70 -1.94
N ASP A 143 3.26 14.17 -3.01
CA ASP A 143 3.46 14.88 -4.27
C ASP A 143 3.20 13.97 -5.49
N ASN A 144 3.05 14.57 -6.66
CA ASN A 144 2.91 13.90 -7.95
C ASN A 144 1.82 12.81 -7.98
N PHE A 145 0.72 13.02 -7.26
CA PHE A 145 -0.43 12.13 -7.33
C PHE A 145 -1.00 12.12 -8.75
N LYS A 146 -0.87 10.98 -9.42
CA LYS A 146 -1.36 10.75 -10.78
C LYS A 146 -2.15 9.47 -10.84
N ALA A 147 -3.28 9.53 -11.50
CA ALA A 147 -4.08 8.35 -11.77
C ALA A 147 -4.63 8.38 -13.19
N THR A 148 -4.48 7.26 -13.85
CA THR A 148 -4.88 7.06 -15.23
C THR A 148 -5.74 5.81 -15.30
N LYS A 149 -6.88 5.92 -15.96
CA LYS A 149 -7.67 4.75 -16.31
C LYS A 149 -6.97 4.05 -17.47
N ILE A 150 -6.68 2.77 -17.27
CA ILE A 150 -6.10 1.85 -18.26
C ILE A 150 -7.16 0.91 -18.79
#